data_AF-A0A7C7KNU7-F1
#
_entry.id   AF-A0A7C7KNU7-F1
#
_cell.length_a   1.000
_cell.length_b   1.000
_cell.length_c   1.000
_cell.angle_alpha   90.00
_cell.angle_beta   90.00
_cell.angle_gamma   90.00
#
_symmetry.space_group_name_H-M   'P 1'
#
loop_
_entity.id
_entity.type
_entity.pdbx_description
1 polymer ?
#
loop_
_entity_poly.entity_id
_entity_poly.type
_entity_poly.pdbx_seq_one_letter_code
_entity_poly.pdbx_strand_id
1 'polypeptide(L)'
;MTIPPTGALTLRPLGLQGPSEAEACAGVPGPQSNGKGQTALRPLAGGPLAFSHCEAVWRAVDARERAVLERAVLPLAALPDWAERQAPGQGRLVEALLERLSRPRPPLAGLSLDRPRIMGILNVTPDSFSDGGDRADPAVAVRDGLAMLEQGADILDVGGESTRPGARPVTLEEE
;
A
#
# COMPACT_ATOMS: atom_id res chain seq x y z
N MET A 1 -32.85 -18.01 0.52
CA MET A 1 -31.47 -17.83 0.02
C MET A 1 -31.00 -16.47 0.54
N THR A 2 -30.36 -16.45 1.69
CA THR A 2 -29.95 -15.23 2.40
C THR A 2 -28.74 -14.65 1.66
N ILE A 3 -28.85 -13.41 1.19
CA ILE A 3 -27.73 -12.70 0.57
C ILE A 3 -26.63 -12.61 1.65
N PRO A 4 -25.42 -13.14 1.43
CA PRO A 4 -24.35 -12.99 2.41
C PRO A 4 -24.07 -11.50 2.59
N PRO A 5 -23.77 -11.03 3.82
CA PRO A 5 -23.44 -9.64 4.01
C PRO A 5 -22.26 -9.27 3.10
N THR A 6 -22.44 -8.26 2.26
CA THR A 6 -21.34 -7.65 1.51
C THR A 6 -20.38 -7.04 2.53
N GLY A 7 -19.28 -7.73 2.78
CA GLY A 7 -18.22 -7.25 3.66
C GLY A 7 -16.91 -7.03 2.90
N ALA A 8 -16.04 -6.23 3.51
CA ALA A 8 -14.71 -5.91 3.03
C ALA A 8 -13.67 -6.49 3.98
N LEU A 9 -12.76 -7.30 3.42
CA LEU A 9 -11.62 -7.85 4.12
C LEU A 9 -10.36 -7.05 3.76
N THR A 10 -9.58 -6.65 4.75
CA THR A 10 -8.24 -6.06 4.56
C THR A 10 -7.21 -6.80 5.40
N LEU A 11 -6.03 -7.02 4.82
CA LEU A 11 -4.89 -7.65 5.50
C LEU A 11 -3.73 -6.66 5.59
N ARG A 12 -3.09 -6.61 6.76
CA ARG A 12 -1.86 -5.86 6.99
C ARG A 12 -0.75 -6.83 7.43
N PRO A 13 0.34 -6.98 6.66
CA PRO A 13 1.50 -7.78 7.05
C PRO A 13 2.08 -7.33 8.40
N LEU A 14 2.42 -8.30 9.26
CA LEU A 14 3.04 -8.12 10.56
C LEU A 14 4.13 -9.18 10.79
N GLY A 15 4.97 -8.96 11.81
CA GLY A 15 6.06 -9.88 12.15
C GLY A 15 7.09 -9.96 11.03
N LEU A 16 7.60 -8.78 10.63
CA LEU A 16 8.61 -8.66 9.58
C LEU A 16 9.93 -9.31 10.00
N GLN A 17 10.55 -10.03 9.08
CA GLN A 17 11.82 -10.72 9.24
C GLN A 17 12.78 -10.32 8.13
N GLY A 18 14.07 -10.53 8.39
CA GLY A 18 15.14 -10.04 7.55
C GLY A 18 15.39 -10.85 6.28
N PRO A 19 16.49 -10.54 5.56
CA PRO A 19 16.81 -11.13 4.27
C PRO A 19 16.97 -12.65 4.30
N SER A 20 17.58 -13.21 5.36
CA SER A 20 17.77 -14.65 5.51
C SER A 20 16.46 -15.43 5.44
N GLU A 21 15.41 -14.90 6.06
CA GLU A 21 14.09 -15.52 6.07
C GLU A 21 13.31 -15.27 4.78
N ALA A 22 13.54 -14.12 4.13
CA ALA A 22 12.99 -13.83 2.81
C ALA A 22 13.58 -14.74 1.72
N GLU A 23 14.90 -14.97 1.75
CA GLU A 23 15.61 -15.89 0.85
C GLU A 23 15.15 -17.33 1.04
N ALA A 24 14.93 -17.76 2.29
CA ALA A 24 14.36 -19.08 2.58
C ALA A 24 12.95 -19.28 2.01
N CYS A 25 12.23 -18.18 1.70
CA CYS A 25 10.92 -18.21 1.04
C CYS A 25 11.00 -18.02 -0.49
N ALA A 26 12.13 -17.56 -1.02
CA ALA A 26 12.27 -17.18 -2.42
C ALA A 26 12.19 -18.40 -3.34
N GLY A 27 11.31 -18.35 -4.35
CA GLY A 27 11.17 -19.41 -5.36
C GLY A 27 10.29 -20.60 -4.97
N VAL A 28 9.72 -20.61 -3.76
CA VAL A 28 8.78 -21.67 -3.33
C VAL A 28 7.37 -21.07 -3.18
N PRO A 29 6.38 -21.52 -3.98
CA PRO A 29 5.01 -21.04 -3.84
C PRO A 29 4.41 -21.47 -2.49
N GLY A 30 3.77 -20.53 -1.79
CA GLY A 30 3.04 -20.81 -0.56
C GLY A 30 3.84 -20.60 0.74
N PRO A 31 3.21 -20.85 1.90
CA PRO A 31 3.81 -20.61 3.21
C PRO A 31 4.97 -21.58 3.49
N GLN A 32 6.14 -21.04 3.86
CA GLN A 32 7.30 -21.85 4.21
C GLN A 32 7.43 -22.05 5.72
N SER A 33 7.90 -23.23 6.14
CA SER A 33 8.30 -23.47 7.53
C SER A 33 9.68 -22.87 7.76
N ASN A 34 9.84 -22.01 8.77
CA ASN A 34 11.17 -21.74 9.29
C ASN A 34 11.74 -23.03 9.92
N GLY A 35 13.04 -23.27 9.80
CA GLY A 35 13.73 -24.47 10.34
C GLY A 35 13.71 -24.61 11.87
N LYS A 36 12.84 -23.87 12.57
CA LYS A 36 12.64 -23.84 14.02
C LYS A 36 11.21 -24.24 14.44
N GLY A 37 10.44 -24.87 13.55
CA GLY A 37 9.13 -25.43 13.86
C GLY A 37 8.02 -24.38 13.98
N GLN A 38 7.09 -24.43 13.03
CA GLN A 38 5.73 -23.85 13.10
C GLN A 38 5.55 -22.32 12.92
N THR A 39 6.24 -21.68 11.98
CA THR A 39 5.70 -20.40 11.45
C THR A 39 5.79 -20.33 9.95
N ALA A 40 4.61 -20.28 9.33
CA ALA A 40 4.41 -20.00 7.91
C ALA A 40 4.94 -18.60 7.58
N LEU A 41 5.95 -18.51 6.71
CA LEU A 41 6.52 -17.26 6.22
C LEU A 41 6.15 -17.04 4.75
N ARG A 42 6.03 -15.76 4.38
CA ARG A 42 5.93 -15.32 2.98
C ARG A 42 6.81 -14.10 2.72
N PRO A 43 7.41 -13.96 1.51
CA PRO A 43 8.17 -12.76 1.17
C PRO A 43 7.23 -11.56 1.12
N LEU A 44 7.73 -10.35 1.34
CA LEU A 44 6.98 -9.11 1.18
C LEU A 44 7.39 -8.44 -0.12
N ALA A 45 6.44 -8.30 -1.04
CA ALA A 45 6.61 -7.59 -2.31
C ALA A 45 7.81 -8.09 -3.16
N GLY A 46 8.19 -9.36 -3.02
CA GLY A 46 9.37 -9.95 -3.66
C GLY A 46 10.72 -9.36 -3.21
N GLY A 47 10.73 -8.58 -2.13
CA GLY A 47 11.90 -7.89 -1.62
C GLY A 47 12.63 -8.64 -0.51
N PRO A 48 13.53 -7.97 0.23
CA PRO A 48 14.42 -8.58 1.21
C PRO A 48 13.76 -8.83 2.58
N LEU A 49 12.43 -8.70 2.67
CA LEU A 49 11.69 -8.88 3.91
C LEU A 49 10.69 -10.02 3.76
N ALA A 50 10.44 -10.74 4.85
CA ALA A 50 9.36 -11.70 4.95
C ALA A 50 8.40 -11.30 6.08
N PHE A 51 7.18 -11.85 6.08
CA PHE A 51 6.20 -11.66 7.15
C PHE A 51 5.59 -12.99 7.59
N SER A 52 5.20 -13.06 8.86
CA SER A 52 4.73 -14.28 9.53
C SER A 52 3.27 -14.20 9.99
N HIS A 53 2.74 -12.99 10.08
CA HIS A 53 1.41 -12.71 10.60
C HIS A 53 0.71 -11.66 9.73
N CYS A 54 -0.60 -11.59 9.84
CA CYS A 54 -1.35 -10.42 9.42
C CYS A 54 -2.29 -9.94 10.52
N GLU A 55 -2.48 -8.63 10.59
CA GLU A 55 -3.72 -8.09 11.09
C GLU A 55 -4.78 -8.21 9.99
N ALA A 56 -5.83 -8.98 10.26
CA ALA A 56 -7.00 -9.09 9.42
C ALA A 56 -8.12 -8.21 9.99
N VAL A 57 -8.76 -7.45 9.12
CA VAL A 57 -9.89 -6.58 9.48
C VAL A 57 -11.05 -6.89 8.54
N TRP A 58 -12.18 -7.29 9.12
CA TRP A 58 -13.44 -7.51 8.44
C TRP A 58 -14.41 -6.38 8.77
N ARG A 59 -14.98 -5.77 7.73
CA ARG A 59 -16.02 -4.73 7.84
C ARG A 59 -17.25 -5.18 7.08
N ALA A 60 -18.39 -5.25 7.74
CA ALA A 60 -19.65 -5.63 7.10
C ALA A 60 -20.82 -4.85 7.70
N VAL A 61 -22.01 -5.08 7.16
CA VAL A 61 -23.28 -4.59 7.71
C VAL A 61 -24.14 -5.81 8.04
N ASP A 62 -24.69 -5.86 9.26
CA ASP A 62 -25.60 -6.94 9.68
C ASP A 62 -27.01 -6.80 9.08
N ALA A 63 -27.87 -7.78 9.32
CA ALA A 63 -29.25 -7.77 8.83
C ALA A 63 -30.12 -6.64 9.41
N ARG A 64 -29.63 -5.89 10.40
CA ARG A 64 -30.30 -4.74 11.02
C ARG A 64 -29.63 -3.42 10.62
N GLU A 65 -28.87 -3.42 9.53
CA GLU A 65 -28.13 -2.27 9.01
C GLU A 65 -27.07 -1.70 9.97
N ARG A 66 -26.56 -2.51 10.91
CA ARG A 66 -25.52 -2.06 11.84
C ARG A 66 -24.16 -2.44 11.31
N ALA A 67 -23.20 -1.53 11.46
CA ALA A 67 -21.81 -1.79 11.14
C ALA A 67 -21.25 -2.89 12.06
N VAL A 68 -20.62 -3.89 11.44
CA VAL A 68 -19.87 -4.95 12.10
C VAL A 68 -18.39 -4.78 11.75
N LEU A 69 -17.54 -4.77 12.78
CA LEU A 69 -16.09 -4.68 12.65
C LEU A 69 -15.47 -5.80 13.48
N GLU A 70 -14.77 -6.72 12.82
CA GLU A 70 -13.94 -7.73 13.48
C GLU A 70 -12.47 -7.54 13.11
N ARG A 71 -11.59 -7.73 14.09
CA ARG A 71 -10.13 -7.63 13.92
C ARG A 71 -9.44 -8.78 14.62
N ALA A 72 -8.41 -9.33 13.99
CA ALA A 72 -7.56 -10.33 14.58
C ALA A 72 -6.12 -10.21 14.08
N VAL A 73 -5.14 -10.47 14.95
CA VAL A 73 -3.75 -10.69 14.56
C VAL A 73 -3.52 -12.19 14.55
N LEU A 74 -3.20 -12.74 13.37
CA LEU A 74 -3.17 -14.19 13.16
C LEU A 74 -1.89 -14.59 12.42
N PRO A 75 -1.32 -15.77 12.71
CA PRO A 75 -0.30 -16.37 11.86
C PRO A 75 -0.90 -16.68 10.49
N LEU A 76 -0.06 -16.70 9.44
CA LEU A 76 -0.55 -16.85 8.05
C LEU A 76 -1.41 -18.09 7.84
N ALA A 77 -1.06 -19.21 8.49
CA ALA A 77 -1.79 -20.48 8.39
C ALA A 77 -3.22 -20.42 8.96
N ALA A 78 -3.52 -19.50 9.88
CA ALA A 78 -4.84 -19.37 10.50
C ALA A 78 -5.76 -18.36 9.80
N LEU A 79 -5.23 -17.56 8.86
CA LEU A 79 -5.99 -16.52 8.18
C LEU A 79 -7.13 -17.05 7.31
N PRO A 80 -6.96 -18.11 6.48
CA PRO A 80 -8.03 -18.59 5.61
C PRO A 80 -9.25 -19.06 6.40
N ASP A 81 -9.03 -19.87 7.44
CA ASP A 81 -10.10 -20.38 8.29
C ASP A 81 -10.79 -19.27 9.08
N TRP A 82 -10.05 -18.27 9.55
CA TRP A 82 -10.64 -17.12 10.22
C TRP A 82 -11.52 -16.32 9.27
N ALA A 83 -11.08 -16.09 8.03
CA ALA A 83 -11.83 -15.33 7.05
C ALA A 83 -13.07 -16.08 6.57
N GLU A 84 -13.00 -17.40 6.36
CA GLU A 84 -14.14 -18.22 5.92
C GLU A 84 -15.29 -18.21 6.94
N ARG A 85 -14.98 -18.05 8.23
CA ARG A 85 -16.00 -17.85 9.28
C ARG A 85 -16.72 -16.50 9.18
N GLN A 86 -16.13 -15.49 8.53
CA GLN A 86 -16.75 -14.18 8.35
C GLN A 86 -17.79 -14.20 7.23
N ALA A 87 -17.41 -14.77 6.08
CA ALA A 87 -18.31 -15.02 4.97
C ALA A 87 -17.75 -16.10 4.04
N PRO A 88 -18.62 -16.87 3.34
CA PRO A 88 -18.17 -17.87 2.38
C PRO A 88 -17.26 -17.28 1.29
N GLY A 89 -16.18 -18.00 0.97
CA GLY A 89 -15.22 -17.63 -0.08
C GLY A 89 -14.14 -16.63 0.35
N GLN A 90 -14.21 -16.11 1.58
CA GLN A 90 -13.19 -15.19 2.10
C GLN A 90 -11.85 -15.88 2.36
N GLY A 91 -11.83 -17.19 2.63
CA GLY A 91 -10.58 -17.95 2.73
C GLY A 91 -9.79 -17.94 1.41
N ARG A 92 -10.48 -18.06 0.26
CA ARG A 92 -9.85 -17.93 -1.07
C ARG A 92 -9.37 -16.51 -1.34
N LEU A 93 -10.13 -15.50 -0.89
CA LEU A 93 -9.71 -14.11 -1.01
C LEU A 93 -8.43 -13.83 -0.20
N VAL A 94 -8.32 -14.38 1.01
CA VAL A 94 -7.08 -14.31 1.82
C VAL A 94 -5.88 -14.82 1.03
N GLU A 95 -5.98 -16.00 0.42
CA GLU A 95 -4.87 -16.56 -0.36
C GLU A 95 -4.48 -15.66 -1.53
N ALA A 96 -5.47 -15.12 -2.25
CA ALA A 96 -5.22 -14.16 -3.32
C ALA A 96 -4.57 -12.85 -2.82
N LEU A 97 -4.96 -12.36 -1.64
CA LEU A 97 -4.37 -11.17 -1.03
C LEU A 97 -2.94 -11.44 -0.54
N LEU A 98 -2.69 -12.59 0.09
CA LEU A 98 -1.35 -13.00 0.51
C LEU A 98 -0.41 -13.14 -0.68
N GLU A 99 -0.89 -13.71 -1.80
CA GLU A 99 -0.12 -13.77 -3.05
C GLU A 99 0.22 -12.37 -3.58
N ARG A 100 -0.75 -11.45 -3.59
CA ARG A 100 -0.53 -10.05 -4.03
C ARG A 100 0.44 -9.29 -3.12
N LEU A 101 0.42 -9.58 -1.82
CA LEU A 101 1.37 -9.03 -0.85
C LEU A 101 2.77 -9.62 -1.02
N SER A 102 2.88 -10.84 -1.57
CA SER A 102 4.14 -11.57 -1.66
C SER A 102 4.90 -11.37 -2.95
N ARG A 103 4.18 -11.26 -4.09
CA ARG A 103 4.79 -11.14 -5.41
C ARG A 103 5.59 -9.83 -5.60
N PRO A 104 6.65 -9.83 -6.42
CA PRO A 104 7.33 -8.61 -6.85
C PRO A 104 6.34 -7.56 -7.36
N ARG A 105 6.58 -6.29 -7.01
CA ARG A 105 5.79 -5.19 -7.55
C ARG A 105 6.13 -5.01 -9.03
N PRO A 106 5.13 -4.94 -9.93
CA PRO A 106 5.40 -4.58 -11.32
C PRO A 106 6.01 -3.17 -11.35
N PRO A 107 6.87 -2.88 -12.34
CA PRO A 107 7.42 -1.55 -12.51
C PRO A 107 6.31 -0.54 -12.79
N LEU A 108 6.44 0.67 -12.26
CA LEU A 108 5.54 1.79 -12.50
C LEU A 108 6.16 2.67 -13.58
N ALA A 109 5.55 2.73 -14.77
CA ALA A 109 6.08 3.51 -15.91
C ALA A 109 7.57 3.24 -16.20
N GLY A 110 8.02 1.98 -16.05
CA GLY A 110 9.43 1.58 -16.24
C GLY A 110 10.32 1.72 -14.99
N LEU A 111 9.86 2.37 -13.92
CA LEU A 111 10.57 2.47 -12.65
C LEU A 111 10.37 1.19 -11.82
N SER A 112 11.45 0.52 -11.41
CA SER A 112 11.34 -0.65 -10.52
C SER A 112 10.89 -0.23 -9.11
N LEU A 113 10.03 -1.05 -8.49
CA LEU A 113 9.50 -0.83 -7.13
C LEU A 113 10.02 -1.91 -6.16
N ASP A 114 11.26 -2.31 -6.36
CA ASP A 114 12.05 -3.27 -5.58
C ASP A 114 12.59 -2.70 -4.25
N ARG A 115 12.66 -1.37 -4.16
CA ARG A 115 13.00 -0.60 -2.96
C ARG A 115 12.05 0.58 -2.78
N PRO A 116 11.98 1.20 -1.59
CA PRO A 116 11.35 2.50 -1.43
C PRO A 116 11.91 3.50 -2.45
N ARG A 117 11.00 4.27 -3.05
CA ARG A 117 11.30 5.34 -4.02
C ARG A 117 10.95 6.68 -3.39
N ILE A 118 11.73 7.70 -3.71
CA ILE A 118 11.49 9.06 -3.23
C ILE A 118 10.63 9.80 -4.25
N MET A 119 9.51 10.34 -3.81
CA MET A 119 8.63 11.20 -4.60
C MET A 119 8.78 12.63 -4.10
N GLY A 120 9.31 13.53 -4.94
CA GLY A 120 9.35 14.96 -4.68
C GLY A 120 8.01 15.60 -5.02
N ILE A 121 7.47 16.43 -4.13
CA ILE A 121 6.22 17.15 -4.35
C ILE A 121 6.55 18.54 -4.91
N LEU A 122 6.23 18.78 -6.17
CA LEU A 122 6.43 20.04 -6.88
C LEU A 122 5.09 20.78 -7.03
N ASN A 123 4.83 21.71 -6.12
CA ASN A 123 3.63 22.54 -6.16
C ASN A 123 3.86 23.75 -7.07
N VAL A 124 3.07 23.86 -8.14
CA VAL A 124 3.11 24.94 -9.14
C VAL A 124 1.85 25.79 -8.97
N THR A 125 1.69 26.38 -7.79
CA THR A 125 0.46 27.11 -7.45
C THR A 125 0.67 28.63 -7.53
N PRO A 126 -0.33 29.40 -7.96
CA PRO A 126 -0.25 30.86 -8.03
C PRO A 126 -0.25 31.56 -6.65
N ASP A 127 -0.59 30.83 -5.58
CA ASP A 127 -0.80 31.35 -4.23
C ASP A 127 0.37 31.05 -3.26
N SER A 128 1.60 31.52 -3.58
CA SER A 128 2.67 31.47 -2.59
C SER A 128 2.67 32.72 -1.69
N PHE A 129 2.08 32.60 -0.49
CA PHE A 129 2.02 33.67 0.52
C PHE A 129 3.38 33.99 1.20
N SER A 130 4.51 33.43 0.73
CA SER A 130 5.82 33.56 1.40
C SER A 130 6.99 34.06 0.55
N ASP A 131 6.99 33.98 -0.79
CA ASP A 131 8.18 34.38 -1.59
C ASP A 131 7.83 35.06 -2.93
N GLY A 132 6.84 35.95 -2.96
CA GLY A 132 6.67 36.86 -4.11
C GLY A 132 6.10 36.24 -5.39
N GLY A 133 5.11 35.33 -5.31
CA GLY A 133 4.19 35.05 -6.42
C GLY A 133 4.69 34.19 -7.60
N ASP A 134 5.98 33.86 -7.68
CA ASP A 134 6.58 33.23 -8.88
C ASP A 134 6.52 31.68 -8.94
N ARG A 135 5.80 30.99 -8.05
CA ARG A 135 5.72 29.51 -8.10
C ARG A 135 4.87 28.97 -9.25
N ALA A 136 4.08 29.83 -9.90
CA ALA A 136 3.38 29.50 -11.14
C ALA A 136 4.29 29.62 -12.40
N ASP A 137 5.50 30.17 -12.28
CA ASP A 137 6.43 30.25 -13.42
C ASP A 137 6.96 28.84 -13.77
N PRO A 138 6.70 28.32 -14.99
CA PRO A 138 7.21 27.03 -15.42
C PRO A 138 8.74 26.92 -15.32
N ALA A 139 9.50 28.00 -15.52
CA ALA A 139 10.96 27.99 -15.41
C ALA A 139 11.41 27.74 -13.97
N VAL A 140 10.71 28.32 -13.00
CA VAL A 140 10.92 28.07 -11.56
C VAL A 140 10.59 26.62 -11.23
N ALA A 141 9.44 26.11 -11.68
CA ALA A 141 9.03 24.74 -11.45
C ALA A 141 10.04 23.71 -12.01
N VAL A 142 10.52 23.94 -13.24
CA VAL A 142 11.54 23.08 -13.87
C VAL A 142 12.85 23.11 -13.08
N ARG A 143 13.34 24.29 -12.68
CA ARG A 143 14.55 24.41 -11.87
C ARG A 143 14.42 23.66 -10.56
N ASP A 144 13.30 23.82 -9.86
CA ASP A 144 13.06 23.18 -8.56
C ASP A 144 12.91 21.66 -8.71
N GLY A 145 12.27 21.18 -9.78
CA GLY A 145 12.20 19.76 -10.11
C GLY A 145 13.56 19.14 -10.42
N LEU A 146 14.44 19.85 -11.15
CA LEU A 146 15.82 19.41 -11.40
C LEU A 146 16.62 19.35 -10.10
N ALA A 147 16.45 20.32 -9.20
CA ALA A 147 17.09 20.28 -7.88
C ALA A 147 16.62 19.08 -7.04
N MET A 148 15.34 18.71 -7.11
CA MET A 148 14.83 17.50 -6.44
C MET A 148 15.45 16.21 -7.02
N LEU A 149 15.64 16.16 -8.34
CA LEU A 149 16.34 15.06 -9.00
C LEU A 149 17.80 14.94 -8.48
N GLU A 150 18.52 16.06 -8.39
CA GLU A 150 19.89 16.10 -7.85
C GLU A 150 19.94 15.65 -6.37
N GLN A 151 18.87 15.86 -5.61
CA GLN A 151 18.72 15.40 -4.23
C GLN A 151 18.28 13.93 -4.10
N GLY A 152 18.03 13.25 -5.23
CA GLY A 152 17.71 11.83 -5.27
C GLY A 152 16.22 11.48 -5.36
N ALA A 153 15.36 12.41 -5.79
CA ALA A 153 13.99 12.07 -6.14
C ALA A 153 13.96 11.08 -7.31
N ASP A 154 13.23 9.97 -7.15
CA ASP A 154 12.97 8.99 -8.20
C ASP A 154 11.70 9.36 -9.02
N ILE A 155 10.78 10.13 -8.41
CA ILE A 155 9.48 10.54 -8.96
C ILE A 155 9.26 12.03 -8.62
N LEU A 156 8.58 12.77 -9.51
CA LEU A 156 8.03 14.09 -9.21
C LEU A 156 6.50 14.02 -9.27
N ASP A 157 5.85 14.56 -8.24
CA ASP A 157 4.40 14.75 -8.14
C ASP A 157 4.11 16.25 -8.33
N VAL A 158 3.59 16.61 -9.51
CA VAL A 158 3.42 18.00 -9.94
C VAL A 158 1.95 18.38 -9.77
N GLY A 159 1.67 19.40 -8.95
CA GLY A 159 0.30 19.86 -8.68
C GLY A 159 0.14 21.36 -8.89
N GLY A 160 -0.80 21.77 -9.75
CA GLY A 160 -1.16 23.16 -10.02
C GLY A 160 -2.21 23.74 -9.04
N GLU A 161 -2.95 22.86 -8.35
CA GLU A 161 -3.99 23.23 -7.38
C GLU A 161 -3.55 22.94 -5.94
N SER A 162 -3.70 23.95 -5.07
CA SER A 162 -3.47 23.80 -3.63
C SER A 162 -4.66 23.11 -2.96
N THR A 163 -4.44 21.95 -2.35
CA THR A 163 -5.46 21.24 -1.55
C THR A 163 -5.45 21.61 -0.05
N ARG A 164 -4.76 22.71 0.30
CA ARG A 164 -4.66 23.18 1.69
C ARG A 164 -6.00 23.77 2.15
N PRO A 165 -6.37 23.66 3.45
CA PRO A 165 -7.58 24.29 3.96
C PRO A 165 -7.61 25.80 3.68
N GLY A 166 -8.67 26.28 3.04
CA GLY A 166 -8.84 27.70 2.69
C GLY A 166 -8.13 28.14 1.40
N ALA A 167 -7.52 27.22 0.66
CA ALA A 167 -7.03 27.52 -0.69
C ALA A 167 -8.20 27.91 -1.62
N ARG A 168 -7.92 28.84 -2.54
CA ARG A 168 -8.89 29.21 -3.57
C ARG A 168 -8.79 28.16 -4.69
N PRO A 169 -9.91 27.59 -5.15
CA PRO A 169 -9.91 26.71 -6.31
C PRO A 169 -9.35 27.44 -7.53
N VAL A 170 -8.63 26.72 -8.38
CA VAL A 170 -8.20 27.19 -9.70
C VAL A 170 -9.19 26.74 -10.77
N THR A 171 -9.27 27.45 -11.90
CA THR A 171 -10.06 27.01 -13.06
C THR A 171 -9.30 25.93 -13.82
N LEU A 172 -10.00 25.08 -14.59
CA LEU A 172 -9.36 24.07 -15.44
C LEU A 172 -8.41 24.67 -16.48
N GLU A 173 -8.67 25.89 -16.94
CA GLU A 173 -7.78 26.60 -17.86
C GLU A 173 -6.52 27.15 -17.18
N GLU A 174 -6.53 27.29 -15.85
CA GLU A 174 -5.41 27.82 -15.06
C GLU A 174 -4.57 26.69 -14.44
N GLU A 175 -5.16 25.52 -14.22
CA GLU A 175 -4.45 24.26 -13.89
C GLU A 175 -3.71 23.67 -15.10
#